data_AF-A0A9E2VC99-F1
#
_entry.id   AF-A0A9E2VC99-F1
#
_cell.length_a   1.000
_cell.length_b   1.000
_cell.length_c   1.000
_cell.angle_alpha   90.00
_cell.angle_beta   90.00
_cell.angle_gamma   90.00
#
_symmetry.space_group_name_H-M   'P 1'
#
loop_
_entity.id
_entity.type
_entity.pdbx_description
1 polymer ?
#
loop_
_entity_poly.entity_id
_entity_poly.type
_entity_poly.pdbx_seq_one_letter_code
_entity_poly.pdbx_strand_id
1 'polypeptide(L)' 'MKIRKIKLGDLEHCSRLLENEYSREPYNENFKRGTAMQYLKSKYRYCKDNSFVMVNDDNKIIGFIFLSMSHWSN' A
#
# COMPACT_ATOMS: atom_id res chain seq x y z
N MET A 1 -11.26 -0.73 -14.93
CA MET A 1 -10.15 -0.76 -13.94
C MET A 1 -8.87 -0.19 -14.55
N LYS A 2 -8.03 0.48 -13.76
CA LYS A 2 -6.76 1.09 -14.22
C LYS A 2 -5.66 0.96 -13.17
N ILE A 3 -4.42 0.75 -13.61
CA ILE A 3 -3.23 0.79 -12.75
C ILE A 3 -2.51 2.12 -12.96
N ARG A 4 -2.03 2.74 -11.87
CA ARG A 4 -1.22 3.97 -11.92
C ARG A 4 -0.18 3.99 -10.80
N LYS A 5 0.81 4.88 -10.92
CA LYS A 5 1.77 5.15 -9.82
C LYS A 5 1.02 5.60 -8.57
N ILE A 6 1.51 5.14 -7.42
CA ILE A 6 1.03 5.59 -6.11
C ILE A 6 1.41 7.05 -5.86
N LYS A 7 0.54 7.78 -5.16
CA LYS A 7 0.72 9.15 -4.72
C LYS A 7 0.61 9.22 -3.20
N LEU A 8 1.17 10.27 -2.59
CA LEU A 8 1.11 10.46 -1.14
C LEU A 8 -0.34 10.49 -0.61
N GLY A 9 -1.27 11.09 -1.36
CA GLY A 9 -2.69 11.14 -1.00
C GLY A 9 -3.40 9.77 -1.00
N ASP A 10 -2.80 8.75 -1.62
CA ASP A 10 -3.39 7.41 -1.66
C ASP A 10 -3.18 6.63 -0.35
N LEU A 11 -2.18 7.03 0.46
CA LEU A 11 -1.72 6.22 1.60
C LEU A 11 -2.80 5.99 2.65
N GLU A 12 -3.74 6.91 2.81
CA GLU A 12 -4.86 6.73 3.74
C GLU A 12 -5.82 5.62 3.30
N HIS A 13 -6.14 5.56 2.00
CA HIS A 13 -6.99 4.50 1.47
C HIS A 13 -6.24 3.17 1.48
N CYS A 14 -4.96 3.18 1.10
CA CYS A 14 -4.12 1.98 1.18
C CYS A 14 -3.98 1.47 2.62
N SER A 15 -3.90 2.34 3.64
CA SER A 15 -3.78 1.90 5.03
C SER A 15 -5.05 1.22 5.50
N ARG A 16 -6.21 1.76 5.16
CA ARG A 16 -7.51 1.13 5.48
C ARG A 16 -7.66 -0.22 4.77
N LEU A 17 -7.23 -0.31 3.50
CA LEU A 17 -7.25 -1.57 2.75
C LEU A 17 -6.32 -2.61 3.40
N LEU A 18 -5.11 -2.21 3.80
CA LEU A 18 -4.17 -3.08 4.49
C LEU A 18 -4.76 -3.63 5.79
N GLU A 19 -5.29 -2.76 6.67
CA GLU A 19 -5.90 -3.14 7.94
C GLU A 19 -7.08 -4.10 7.74
N ASN A 20 -7.94 -3.82 6.75
CA ASN A 20 -9.11 -4.64 6.46
C ASN A 20 -8.75 -6.03 5.91
N GLU A 21 -7.78 -6.13 5.01
CA GLU A 21 -7.44 -7.42 4.41
C GLU A 21 -6.60 -8.30 5.35
N TYR A 22 -5.71 -7.71 6.14
CA TYR A 22 -4.89 -8.45 7.10
C TYR A 22 -5.63 -8.84 8.39
N SER A 23 -6.73 -8.17 8.73
CA SER A 23 -7.58 -8.58 9.86
C SER A 23 -8.42 -9.83 9.57
N ARG A 24 -8.42 -10.30 8.32
CA ARG A 24 -9.12 -11.52 7.89
C ARG A 24 -8.19 -12.74 7.91
N GLU A 25 -8.78 -13.93 7.87
CA GLU A 25 -8.08 -15.18 7.64
C GLU A 25 -7.27 -15.13 6.32
N PRO A 26 -6.04 -15.68 6.28
CA PRO A 26 -5.37 -16.46 7.33
C PRO A 26 -4.51 -15.61 8.29
N TYR A 27 -4.48 -14.29 8.12
CA TYR A 27 -3.53 -13.44 8.83
C TYR A 27 -4.02 -13.06 10.23
N ASN A 28 -5.31 -12.75 10.37
CA ASN A 28 -5.94 -12.33 11.64
C ASN A 28 -5.13 -11.25 12.40
N GLU A 29 -4.42 -10.40 11.66
CA GLU A 29 -3.53 -9.39 12.20
C GLU A 29 -4.31 -8.11 12.51
N ASN A 30 -4.29 -7.70 13.78
CA ASN A 30 -4.91 -6.46 14.23
C ASN A 30 -3.85 -5.37 14.34
N PHE A 31 -3.84 -4.45 13.38
CA PHE A 31 -2.97 -3.28 13.43
C PHE A 31 -3.36 -2.38 14.60
N LYS A 32 -2.36 -1.98 15.41
CA LYS A 32 -2.56 -0.88 16.36
C LYS A 32 -2.89 0.40 15.59
N ARG A 33 -3.70 1.27 16.21
CA ARG A 33 -4.15 2.53 15.59
C ARG A 33 -2.98 3.31 15.00
N GLY A 34 -3.02 3.55 13.69
CA GLY A 34 -2.02 4.34 12.96
C GLY A 34 -0.74 3.59 12.56
N THR A 35 -0.55 2.33 12.98
CA THR A 35 0.61 1.52 12.62
C THR A 35 0.63 1.22 11.12
N ALA A 36 -0.50 0.88 10.50
CA ALA A 36 -0.57 0.65 9.06
C ALA A 36 -0.16 1.91 8.26
N MET A 37 -0.67 3.08 8.66
CA MET A 37 -0.28 4.35 8.04
C MET A 37 1.21 4.64 8.20
N GLN A 38 1.80 4.39 9.38
CA GLN A 38 3.24 4.57 9.60
C GLN A 38 4.07 3.61 8.73
N TYR A 39 3.67 2.33 8.65
CA TYR A 39 4.29 1.34 7.79
C TYR A 39 4.28 1.77 6.32
N LEU A 40 3.12 2.19 5.81
CA LEU A 40 2.99 2.64 4.42
C LEU A 40 3.76 3.94 4.14
N LYS A 41 3.81 4.89 5.07
CA LYS A 41 4.66 6.09 4.94
C LYS A 41 6.13 5.74 4.81
N SER A 42 6.60 4.76 5.61
CA SER A 42 7.97 4.25 5.50
C SER A 42 8.21 3.62 4.12
N LYS A 43 7.34 2.70 3.68
CA LYS A 43 7.46 2.09 2.34
C LYS A 43 7.40 3.11 1.22
N TYR A 44 6.51 4.09 1.29
CA TYR A 44 6.41 5.16 0.29
C TYR A 44 7.69 5.99 0.19
N ARG A 45 8.33 6.32 1.32
CA ARG A 45 9.59 7.08 1.32
C ARG A 45 10.67 6.40 0.45
N TYR A 46 10.77 5.07 0.51
CA TYR A 46 11.85 4.33 -0.15
C TYR A 46 11.46 3.69 -1.49
N CYS A 47 10.17 3.40 -1.69
CA CYS A 47 9.71 2.53 -2.79
C CYS A 47 8.74 3.23 -3.76
N LYS A 48 8.34 4.48 -3.52
CA LYS A 48 7.28 5.16 -4.31
C LYS A 48 7.49 5.06 -5.82
N ASP A 49 8.74 5.15 -6.28
CA ASP A 49 9.07 5.20 -7.70
C ASP A 49 8.80 3.88 -8.40
N ASN A 50 8.70 2.77 -7.67
CA ASN A 50 8.37 1.44 -8.18
C ASN A 50 7.03 0.92 -7.63
N SER A 51 6.19 1.78 -7.05
CA SER A 51 4.95 1.37 -6.39
C SER A 51 3.71 1.83 -7.15
N PHE A 52 2.62 1.06 -7.06
CA PHE A 52 1.41 1.26 -7.86
C PHE A 52 0.14 1.05 -7.05
N VAL A 53 -0.95 1.65 -7.53
CA VAL A 53 -2.32 1.39 -7.06
C VAL A 53 -3.20 0.97 -8.24
N MET A 54 -4.16 0.09 -7.97
CA MET A 54 -5.24 -0.28 -8.87
C MET A 54 -6.51 0.46 -8.47
N VAL A 55 -7.16 1.10 -9.44
CA VAL A 55 -8.44 1.79 -9.24
C VAL A 55 -9.56 1.15 -10.06
N ASN A 56 -10.77 1.15 -9.50
CA ASN A 56 -11.99 0.78 -10.23
C ASN A 56 -12.45 1.93 -11.15
N ASP A 57 -13.60 1.78 -11.79
CA ASP A 57 -14.12 2.75 -12.75
C ASP A 57 -14.60 4.06 -12.07
N ASP A 58 -14.84 4.04 -10.75
CA ASP A 58 -15.15 5.22 -9.92
C ASP A 58 -13.90 5.91 -9.35
N ASN A 59 -12.70 5.56 -9.82
CA ASN A 59 -11.41 6.00 -9.25
C ASN A 59 -11.16 5.59 -7.78
N LYS A 60 -11.90 4.63 -7.23
CA LYS A 60 -11.63 4.09 -5.89
C LYS A 60 -10.47 3.11 -5.93
N ILE A 61 -9.56 3.23 -4.97
CA ILE A 61 -8.44 2.31 -4.81
C ILE A 61 -8.96 0.96 -4.30
N ILE A 62 -8.68 -0.09 -5.06
CA ILE A 62 -9.11 -1.47 -4.75
C ILE A 62 -7.91 -2.41 -4.53
N GLY A 63 -6.69 -1.91 -4.68
CA GLY A 63 -5.47 -2.66 -4.41
C GLY A 63 -4.24 -1.79 -4.60
N PHE A 64 -3.12 -2.22 -4.02
CA PHE A 64 -1.85 -1.52 -4.13
C PHE A 64 -0.67 -2.48 -3.98
N ILE A 65 0.50 -2.06 -4.46
CA ILE A 65 1.75 -2.80 -4.29
C ILE A 65 2.90 -1.82 -4.05
N PHE A 66 3.75 -2.16 -3.07
CA PHE A 66 5.03 -1.50 -2.86
C PHE A 66 6.16 -2.43 -3.30
N LEU A 67 6.94 -2.01 -4.29
CA LEU A 67 8.09 -2.78 -4.76
C LEU A 67 9.38 -2.17 -4.21
N SER A 68 10.05 -2.90 -3.33
CA SER A 68 11.41 -2.59 -2.92
C SER A 68 12.36 -3.26 -3.92
N MET A 69 13.05 -2.47 -4.72
CA MET A 69 14.12 -2.98 -5.59
C MET A 69 15.43 -2.87 -4.82
N SER A 70 15.91 -4.00 -4.28
CA SER A 70 17.26 -4.11 -3.77
C SER A 70 18.18 -4.47 -4.94
N HIS A 71 19.11 -3.57 -5.27
CA HIS A 71 20.18 -3.88 -6.20
C HIS A 71 21.43 -4.20 -5.38
N TRP A 72 21.92 -5.43 -5.48
CA TRP A 72 23.23 -5.81 -4.99
C TRP A 72 24.22 -5.60 -6.15
N SER A 73 24.95 -4.49 -6.13
CA SER A 73 26.04 -4.26 -7.09
C SER A 73 27.34 -4.88 -6.54
N ASN A 74 28.00 -5.71 -7.34
CA ASN A 74 29.34 -6.25 -7.07
C ASN A 74 30.42 -5.18 -7.23
#